data_AF-A0A315YJQ6-F1
#
_entry.id   AF-A0A315YJQ6-F1
#
_cell.length_a   1.000
_cell.length_b   1.000
_cell.length_c   1.000
_cell.angle_alpha   90.00
_cell.angle_beta   90.00
_cell.angle_gamma   90.00
#
_symmetry.space_group_name_H-M   'P 1'
#
loop_
_entity.id
_entity.type
_entity.pdbx_description
1 polymer ?
#
loop_
_entity_poly.entity_id
_entity_poly.type
_entity_poly.pdbx_seq_one_letter_code
_entity_poly.pdbx_strand_id
1 'polypeptide(L)'
;MNFTNMLTNLAQISDAENPTIFPFPFPMHIAIVIISVIFFGFRFAVQKKPYQLIFAIAVPISLLLWVSNNKTLYYTVGIIELILILLAVISTFVFKPKKAEAAVTAAAEEKAEEAGSDKADEEKAEEADSDKADEEE
;
A
#
# COMPACT_ATOMS: atom_id res chain seq x y z
N MET A 1 0.94 22.70 10.03
CA MET A 1 1.46 22.94 8.66
C MET A 1 0.32 23.51 7.83
N ASN A 2 0.47 24.71 7.25
CA ASN A 2 -0.60 25.38 6.51
C ASN A 2 -0.79 24.78 5.11
N PHE A 3 -2.03 24.67 4.63
CA PHE A 3 -2.38 24.14 3.30
C PHE A 3 -1.60 24.82 2.16
N THR A 4 -1.38 26.12 2.28
CA THR A 4 -0.57 26.90 1.35
C THR A 4 0.86 26.37 1.25
N ASN A 5 1.49 26.02 2.38
CA ASN A 5 2.84 25.44 2.38
C ASN A 5 2.84 24.04 1.76
N MET A 6 1.78 23.24 1.94
CA MET A 6 1.65 21.92 1.31
C MET A 6 1.51 22.05 -0.22
N LEU A 7 0.70 23.00 -0.69
CA LEU A 7 0.48 23.24 -2.12
C LEU A 7 1.75 23.80 -2.79
N THR A 8 2.48 24.71 -2.12
CA THR A 8 3.76 25.23 -2.60
C THR A 8 4.82 24.13 -2.69
N ASN A 9 4.93 23.24 -1.70
CA ASN A 9 5.86 22.11 -1.78
C ASN A 9 5.49 21.13 -2.90
N LEU A 10 4.20 20.88 -3.13
CA LEU A 10 3.74 20.01 -4.23
C LEU A 10 4.03 20.62 -5.60
N ALA A 11 3.86 21.94 -5.76
CA ALA A 11 4.22 22.64 -6.99
C ALA A 11 5.74 22.62 -7.23
N GLN A 12 6.55 22.79 -6.17
CA GLN A 12 8.00 22.78 -6.27
C GLN A 12 8.58 21.41 -6.67
N ILE A 13 7.89 20.30 -6.35
CA ILE A 13 8.25 18.95 -6.84
C ILE A 13 8.08 18.83 -8.36
N SER A 14 7.12 19.55 -8.95
CA SER A 14 6.89 19.53 -10.40
C SER A 14 7.90 20.35 -11.20
N ASP A 15 8.54 21.36 -10.58
CA ASP A 15 9.57 22.22 -11.16
C ASP A 15 11.00 21.68 -10.95
N ALA A 16 11.15 20.45 -10.43
CA ALA A 16 12.46 19.84 -10.28
C ALA A 16 13.17 19.78 -11.64
N GLU A 17 14.40 20.32 -11.67
CA GLU A 17 15.31 20.43 -12.82
C GLU A 17 15.57 19.11 -13.58
N ASN A 18 15.15 17.96 -13.02
CA ASN A 18 15.01 16.69 -13.70
C ASN A 18 13.67 16.05 -13.28
N PRO A 19 12.56 16.31 -14.00
CA PRO A 19 11.30 15.67 -13.68
C PRO A 19 11.43 14.18 -13.99
N THR A 20 11.69 13.37 -12.97
CA THR A 20 11.68 11.92 -13.10
C THR A 20 10.24 11.47 -13.28
N ILE A 21 10.01 10.57 -14.24
CA ILE A 21 8.69 10.01 -14.58
C ILE A 21 7.96 9.47 -13.34
N PHE A 22 8.72 8.99 -12.36
CA PHE A 22 8.24 8.44 -11.11
C PHE A 22 9.02 9.05 -9.93
N PRO A 23 8.42 9.22 -8.74
CA PRO A 23 9.11 9.77 -7.57
C PRO A 23 10.17 8.82 -6.96
N PHE A 24 10.43 7.69 -7.62
CA PHE A 24 11.44 6.71 -7.24
C PHE A 24 12.31 6.35 -8.44
N PRO A 25 13.59 6.01 -8.22
CA PRO A 25 14.50 5.65 -9.30
C PRO A 25 14.13 4.28 -9.93
N PHE A 26 14.53 4.08 -11.18
CA PHE A 26 14.21 2.88 -11.97
C PHE A 26 14.48 1.54 -11.26
N PRO A 27 15.63 1.33 -10.57
CA PRO A 27 15.88 0.06 -9.87
C PRO A 27 14.88 -0.25 -8.76
N MET A 28 14.44 0.78 -8.01
CA MET A 28 13.40 0.59 -6.99
C MET A 28 12.05 0.29 -7.62
N HIS A 29 11.73 0.92 -8.75
CA HIS A 29 10.49 0.64 -9.47
C HIS A 29 10.43 -0.83 -9.93
N ILE A 30 11.54 -1.36 -10.47
CA ILE A 30 11.66 -2.78 -10.83
C ILE A 30 11.40 -3.68 -9.61
N ALA A 31 12.02 -3.39 -8.47
CA ALA A 31 11.84 -4.20 -7.26
C ALA A 31 10.36 -4.25 -6.84
N ILE A 32 9.67 -3.10 -6.84
CA ILE A 32 8.24 -3.00 -6.52
C ILE A 32 7.39 -3.79 -7.53
N VAL A 33 7.72 -3.72 -8.82
CA VAL A 33 7.00 -4.46 -9.87
C VAL A 33 7.13 -5.96 -9.66
N ILE A 34 8.33 -6.48 -9.39
CA ILE A 34 8.55 -7.91 -9.13
C ILE A 34 7.75 -8.37 -7.92
N ILE A 35 7.83 -7.64 -6.81
CA ILE A 35 7.10 -7.95 -5.58
C ILE A 35 5.58 -7.96 -5.85
N SER A 36 5.09 -6.96 -6.58
CA SER A 36 3.67 -6.83 -6.90
C SER A 36 3.18 -8.00 -7.76
N VAL A 37 3.92 -8.41 -8.78
CA VAL A 37 3.56 -9.55 -9.64
C VAL A 37 3.47 -10.84 -8.83
N ILE A 38 4.46 -11.10 -7.95
CA ILE A 38 4.45 -12.28 -7.08
C ILE A 38 3.25 -12.22 -6.13
N PHE A 39 3.02 -11.08 -5.48
CA PHE A 39 1.94 -10.89 -4.52
C PHE A 39 0.56 -11.06 -5.16
N PHE A 40 0.29 -10.37 -6.26
CA PHE A 40 -1.00 -10.46 -6.95
C PHE A 40 -1.19 -11.81 -7.62
N GLY A 41 -0.14 -12.42 -8.16
CA GLY A 41 -0.19 -13.78 -8.70
C GLY A 41 -0.52 -14.82 -7.63
N PHE A 42 0.13 -14.74 -6.47
CA PHE A 42 -0.17 -15.61 -5.33
C PHE A 42 -1.59 -15.38 -4.79
N ARG A 43 -2.00 -14.12 -4.57
CA ARG A 43 -3.36 -13.83 -4.12
C ARG A 43 -4.40 -14.31 -5.13
N PHE A 44 -4.14 -14.19 -6.43
CA PHE A 44 -5.01 -14.71 -7.47
C PHE A 44 -5.17 -16.23 -7.38
N ALA A 45 -4.09 -16.97 -7.13
CA ALA A 45 -4.16 -18.42 -6.93
C ALA A 45 -5.07 -18.81 -5.76
N VAL A 46 -5.04 -18.05 -4.66
CA VAL A 46 -5.83 -18.30 -3.45
C VAL A 46 -7.28 -17.83 -3.58
N GLN A 47 -7.51 -16.58 -3.99
CA GLN A 47 -8.81 -15.92 -3.89
C GLN A 47 -9.57 -15.89 -5.24
N LYS A 48 -8.88 -16.17 -6.35
CA LYS A 48 -9.42 -16.21 -7.73
C LYS A 48 -10.26 -14.99 -8.09
N LYS A 49 -9.84 -13.82 -7.63
CA LYS A 49 -10.54 -12.56 -7.89
C LYS A 49 -10.01 -11.91 -9.16
N PRO A 50 -10.90 -11.45 -10.07
CA PRO A 50 -10.47 -10.89 -11.34
C PRO A 50 -9.60 -9.63 -11.19
N TYR A 51 -9.86 -8.77 -10.20
CA TYR A 51 -9.05 -7.57 -9.96
C TYR A 51 -7.57 -7.88 -9.69
N GLN A 52 -7.24 -9.04 -9.10
CA GLN A 52 -5.86 -9.40 -8.78
C GLN A 52 -5.07 -9.69 -10.06
N LEU A 53 -5.72 -10.31 -11.05
CA LEU A 53 -5.11 -10.53 -12.36
C LEU A 53 -4.92 -9.21 -13.11
N ILE A 54 -5.89 -8.30 -13.00
CA ILE A 54 -5.81 -6.96 -13.62
C ILE A 54 -4.59 -6.20 -13.06
N PHE A 55 -4.42 -6.16 -11.73
CA PHE A 55 -3.24 -5.52 -11.13
C PHE A 55 -1.92 -6.24 -11.43
N ALA A 56 -1.92 -7.57 -11.55
CA ALA A 56 -0.73 -8.33 -11.94
C ALA A 56 -0.22 -7.96 -13.35
N ILE A 57 -1.09 -7.46 -14.23
CA ILE A 57 -0.75 -7.02 -15.58
C ILE A 57 -0.49 -5.50 -15.63
N ALA A 58 -1.30 -4.70 -14.92
CA ALA A 58 -1.18 -3.24 -14.89
C ALA A 58 0.18 -2.80 -14.32
N VAL A 59 0.62 -3.41 -13.21
CA VAL A 59 1.90 -3.02 -12.58
C VAL A 59 3.10 -3.19 -13.52
N PRO A 60 3.29 -4.32 -14.23
CA PRO A 60 4.32 -4.43 -15.27
C PRO A 60 4.18 -3.45 -16.44
N ILE A 61 2.95 -3.11 -16.84
CA ILE A 61 2.71 -2.15 -17.93
C ILE A 61 3.28 -0.77 -17.56
N SER A 62 3.27 -0.39 -16.28
CA SER A 62 3.88 0.86 -15.82
C SER A 62 5.38 0.98 -16.12
N LEU A 63 6.11 -0.14 -16.34
CA LEU A 63 7.51 -0.12 -16.77
C LEU A 63 7.68 0.40 -18.20
N LEU A 64 6.65 0.32 -19.07
CA LEU A 64 6.74 0.84 -20.43
C LEU A 64 7.00 2.36 -20.45
N LEU A 65 6.65 3.07 -19.37
CA LEU A 65 6.95 4.49 -19.22
C LEU A 65 8.46 4.77 -19.23
N TRP A 66 9.29 3.78 -18.87
CA TRP A 66 10.75 3.91 -18.87
C TRP A 66 11.41 3.60 -20.23
N VAL A 67 10.65 3.05 -21.19
CA VAL A 67 11.20 2.60 -22.49
C VAL A 67 11.42 3.76 -23.45
N SER A 68 10.58 4.80 -23.38
CA SER A 68 10.63 5.91 -24.33
C SER A 68 10.17 7.22 -23.71
N ASN A 69 10.92 8.29 -23.97
CA ASN A 69 10.56 9.66 -23.59
C ASN A 69 9.53 10.30 -24.55
N ASN A 70 8.84 9.51 -25.36
CA ASN A 70 7.81 10.01 -26.27
C ASN A 70 6.52 10.34 -25.50
N LYS A 71 6.09 11.61 -25.59
CA LYS A 71 4.87 12.11 -24.93
C LYS A 71 3.62 11.30 -25.29
N THR A 72 3.47 10.89 -26.56
CA THR A 72 2.34 10.09 -27.01
C THR A 72 2.32 8.74 -26.33
N LEU A 73 3.47 8.06 -26.22
CA LEU A 73 3.56 6.77 -25.52
C LEU A 73 3.26 6.95 -24.03
N TYR A 74 3.78 8.00 -23.40
CA TYR A 74 3.51 8.31 -22.00
C TYR A 74 1.99 8.44 -21.73
N TYR A 75 1.29 9.28 -22.48
CA TYR A 75 -0.16 9.45 -22.31
C TYR A 75 -0.95 8.20 -22.68
N THR A 76 -0.52 7.46 -23.71
CA THR A 76 -1.21 6.23 -24.13
C THR A 76 -1.12 5.16 -23.05
N VAL A 77 0.08 4.91 -22.52
CA VAL A 77 0.29 3.96 -21.42
C VAL A 77 -0.46 4.43 -20.17
N GLY A 78 -0.42 5.73 -19.86
CA GLY A 78 -1.19 6.30 -18.73
C GLY A 78 -2.70 6.10 -18.86
N ILE A 79 -3.26 6.26 -20.06
CA ILE A 79 -4.70 6.00 -20.31
C ILE A 79 -5.02 4.50 -20.17
N ILE A 80 -4.16 3.63 -20.71
CA ILE A 80 -4.32 2.18 -20.56
C ILE A 80 -4.33 1.79 -19.08
N GLU A 81 -3.36 2.29 -18.31
CA GLU A 81 -3.26 2.05 -16.87
C GLU A 81 -4.50 2.53 -16.12
N LEU A 82 -4.98 3.74 -16.44
CA LEU A 82 -6.20 4.29 -15.85
C LEU A 82 -7.42 3.40 -16.13
N ILE A 83 -7.56 2.90 -17.37
CA ILE A 83 -8.64 1.98 -17.74
C ILE A 83 -8.52 0.67 -16.96
N LEU A 84 -7.33 0.10 -16.84
CA LEU A 84 -7.09 -1.13 -16.07
C LEU A 84 -7.47 -0.95 -14.59
N ILE A 85 -7.10 0.17 -13.98
CA ILE A 85 -7.48 0.48 -12.59
C ILE A 85 -9.01 0.62 -12.47
N LEU A 86 -9.66 1.31 -13.40
CA LEU A 86 -11.13 1.42 -13.41
C LEU A 86 -11.80 0.05 -13.55
N LEU A 87 -11.30 -0.81 -14.44
CA LEU A 87 -11.80 -2.17 -14.60
C LEU A 87 -11.58 -3.00 -13.32
N ALA A 88 -10.45 -2.85 -12.65
CA ALA A 88 -10.18 -3.51 -11.38
C ALA A 88 -11.21 -3.09 -10.33
N VAL A 89 -11.46 -1.79 -10.18
CA VAL A 89 -12.48 -1.23 -9.26
C VAL A 89 -13.89 -1.71 -9.61
N ILE A 90 -14.29 -1.66 -10.89
CA ILE A 90 -15.61 -2.17 -11.30
C ILE A 90 -15.73 -3.66 -10.97
N SER A 91 -14.66 -4.44 -11.19
CA SER A 91 -14.67 -5.87 -10.90
C SER A 91 -14.82 -6.20 -9.41
N THR A 92 -14.42 -5.31 -8.49
CA THR A 92 -14.66 -5.52 -7.05
C THR A 92 -16.14 -5.45 -6.70
N PHE A 93 -16.93 -4.63 -7.40
CA PHE A 93 -18.36 -4.48 -7.15
C PHE A 93 -19.21 -5.49 -7.91
N VAL A 94 -18.84 -5.83 -9.14
CA VAL A 94 -19.63 -6.72 -10.03
C VAL A 94 -19.43 -8.19 -9.66
N PHE A 95 -18.22 -8.61 -9.28
CA PHE A 95 -17.93 -9.99 -8.92
C PHE A 95 -18.05 -10.21 -7.40
N LYS A 96 -19.23 -9.93 -6.84
CA LYS A 96 -19.60 -10.41 -5.51
C LYS A 96 -19.87 -11.91 -5.60
N PRO A 97 -19.03 -12.79 -5.01
CA PRO A 97 -19.33 -14.20 -5.01
C PRO A 97 -20.56 -14.43 -4.12
N LYS A 98 -21.56 -15.14 -4.64
CA LYS A 98 -22.76 -15.61 -3.94
C LYS A 98 -22.47 -16.51 -2.70
N LYS A 99 -21.20 -16.66 -2.30
CA LYS A 99 -20.71 -17.46 -1.15
C LYS A 99 -19.84 -16.69 -0.15
N ALA A 100 -19.80 -15.35 -0.20
CA ALA A 100 -18.99 -14.55 0.74
C ALA A 100 -19.80 -13.83 1.83
N GLU A 101 -20.98 -14.34 2.19
CA GLU A 101 -21.66 -13.86 3.41
C GLU A 101 -21.12 -14.53 4.68
N ALA A 102 -20.47 -15.70 4.57
CA ALA A 102 -19.96 -16.46 5.72
C ALA A 102 -18.51 -16.13 6.12
N ALA A 103 -17.76 -15.35 5.33
CA ALA A 103 -16.34 -15.07 5.59
C ALA A 103 -16.05 -13.60 5.93
N VAL A 104 -17.03 -12.70 5.75
CA VAL A 104 -16.88 -11.27 6.09
C VAL A 104 -17.14 -11.04 7.58
N THR A 105 -17.92 -11.89 8.24
CA THR A 105 -18.07 -11.88 9.70
C THR A 105 -16.78 -12.31 10.42
N ALA A 106 -16.06 -13.33 9.93
CA ALA A 106 -14.84 -13.81 10.58
C ALA A 106 -13.62 -12.86 10.42
N ALA A 107 -13.50 -12.15 9.29
CA ALA A 107 -12.36 -11.24 9.07
C ALA A 107 -12.58 -9.83 9.65
N ALA A 108 -13.80 -9.49 10.06
CA ALA A 108 -14.10 -8.25 10.77
C ALA A 108 -13.82 -8.35 12.28
N GLU A 109 -13.88 -9.56 12.86
CA GLU A 109 -13.55 -9.81 14.27
C GLU A 109 -12.03 -9.87 14.51
N GLU A 110 -11.24 -10.46 13.59
CA GLU A 110 -9.77 -10.54 13.75
C GLU A 110 -9.07 -9.16 13.68
N LYS A 111 -9.66 -8.20 12.94
CA LYS A 111 -9.12 -6.83 12.86
C LYS A 111 -9.55 -5.91 14.01
N ALA A 112 -10.44 -6.37 14.90
CA ALA A 112 -10.88 -5.61 16.07
C ALA A 112 -10.14 -6.02 17.36
N GLU A 113 -9.59 -7.24 17.44
CA GLU A 113 -8.82 -7.70 18.61
C GLU A 113 -7.31 -7.37 18.53
N GLU A 114 -6.69 -7.26 17.35
CA GLU A 114 -5.24 -6.98 17.26
C GLU A 114 -4.89 -5.48 17.45
N ALA A 115 -5.87 -4.58 17.54
CA ALA A 115 -5.67 -3.17 17.88
C ALA A 115 -5.80 -2.88 19.39
N GLY A 116 -6.00 -3.91 20.21
CA GLY A 116 -6.38 -3.78 21.62
C GLY A 116 -5.56 -4.61 22.61
N SER A 117 -4.33 -5.01 22.32
CA SER A 117 -3.43 -5.60 23.34
C SER A 117 -1.99 -5.70 22.83
N ASP A 118 -1.22 -4.62 22.93
CA ASP A 118 0.06 -4.65 23.67
C ASP A 118 0.73 -3.28 23.61
N LYS A 119 0.57 -2.53 24.70
CA LYS A 119 1.60 -1.58 25.13
C LYS A 119 1.86 -1.86 26.60
N ALA A 120 2.37 -3.07 26.88
CA ALA A 120 3.22 -3.34 28.03
C ALA A 120 4.66 -3.15 27.53
N ASP A 121 5.30 -2.02 27.82
CA ASP A 121 6.05 -1.77 29.05
C ASP A 121 7.40 -2.50 29.05
N GLU A 122 8.47 -1.77 28.71
CA GLU A 122 9.82 -2.00 29.23
C GLU A 122 10.75 -0.83 28.84
N GLU A 123 10.90 0.14 29.74
CA GLU A 123 12.16 0.88 29.88
C GLU A 123 12.58 0.77 31.35
N LYS A 124 13.61 -0.04 31.60
CA LYS A 124 14.20 -0.25 32.93
C LYS A 124 15.54 0.50 33.00
N ALA A 125 15.58 1.55 33.82
CA ALA A 125 16.77 2.10 34.46
C ALA A 125 16.32 2.71 35.80
N GLU A 126 16.45 1.95 36.90
CA GLU A 126 17.41 2.24 37.98
C GLU A 126 17.24 3.62 38.66
N GLU A 127 16.59 3.67 39.82
CA GLU A 127 17.27 3.84 41.12
C GLU A 127 16.30 3.90 42.32
N ALA A 128 16.75 3.26 43.41
CA ALA A 128 16.48 3.54 44.83
C ALA A 128 15.05 3.36 45.40
N ASP A 129 14.81 2.13 45.82
CA ASP A 129 13.92 1.75 46.92
C ASP A 129 14.37 2.43 48.24
N SER A 130 13.42 3.06 48.95
CA SER A 130 13.61 3.51 50.33
C SER A 130 12.60 2.79 51.21
N ASP A 131 13.09 1.70 51.80
CA ASP A 131 12.88 1.25 53.17
C ASP A 131 11.53 1.61 53.82
N LYS A 132 10.63 0.62 53.90
CA LYS A 132 9.58 0.58 54.91
C LYS A 132 9.87 -0.54 55.89
N ALA A 133 10.44 -0.16 57.03
CA ALA A 133 10.60 -1.02 58.20
C ALA A 133 9.24 -1.37 58.82
N ASP A 134 9.04 -2.67 58.95
CA ASP A 134 8.38 -3.44 60.02
C ASP A 134 7.37 -2.73 60.94
N GLU A 135 6.12 -3.18 60.83
CA GLU A 135 5.24 -3.40 61.98
C GLU A 135 4.58 -4.78 61.79
N GLU A 136 4.91 -5.76 62.64
CA GLU A 136 3.94 -6.70 63.25
C GLU A 136 4.65 -7.62 64.27
N GLU A 137 4.14 -7.54 65.51
CA GLU A 137 4.20 -8.47 66.67
C GLU A 137 5.52 -8.91 67.33
#